data_AF-H3H6F5-F1
#
_entry.id   AF-H3H6F5-F1
#
_cell.length_a   1.000
_cell.length_b   1.000
_cell.length_c   1.000
_cell.angle_alpha   90.00
_cell.angle_beta   90.00
_cell.angle_gamma   90.00
#
_symmetry.space_group_name_H-M   'P 1'
#
loop_
_entity.id
_entity.type
_entity.pdbx_description
1 polymer ?
#
loop_
_entity_poly.entity_id
_entity_poly.type
_entity_poly.pdbx_seq_one_letter_code
_entity_poly.pdbx_strand_id
1 'polypeptide(L)'
;MERQPKRFVGASVRNVDEIYKRIKPLFREISSCSRCEERRSASEDTPKAYCVTVDVERCFDTIRPRKLYQVLKKAIQEDEYLIRKHWVGHQVAPISDSDESLPSSSFFFKLERPAYPSGELLGFEELAAQSKKENAMFVDGVLYDYLTKAKALELLKEHLSTNVVQVDGRDYVQRCGIPQGSVLSTTLCNMYYAHFERRVLGKRLPELYVNYEKLSSSLLQASIPFNETKAAQEFFVTKVVSAIRQRWHALYFDPELLSEDTIRVNLFQMQIVAAHRFTILIEMLPFVNRDMHFFHECIHRILKKMTKGIHRSLELAAQPSSGLSLSSYHAQKHQVRKCSNLSTYILPLTCLFVPLVQVWTIGLHAFQLMIQAKTSNAQRKQQCKWVDWQKLLDAIQSEQKEFKQQEKKSRSTGPAFDFAWLMSDRRNASMLKRCLGVGSVDRT
;
A
#
# COMPACT_ATOMS: atom_id res chain seq x y z
N MET A 1 31.11 13.92 -12.49
CA MET A 1 30.57 14.55 -11.26
C MET A 1 29.48 13.61 -10.75
N GLU A 2 29.62 13.02 -9.56
CA GLU A 2 28.68 12.00 -9.09
C GLU A 2 27.26 12.57 -8.98
N ARG A 3 26.29 11.94 -9.65
CA ARG A 3 24.89 12.38 -9.62
C ARG A 3 24.41 12.31 -8.17
N GLN A 4 23.99 13.45 -7.59
CA GLN A 4 23.46 13.51 -6.23
C GLN A 4 21.92 13.63 -6.24
N PRO A 5 21.16 12.56 -6.55
CA PRO A 5 19.70 12.62 -6.60
C PRO A 5 19.10 13.04 -5.25
N LYS A 6 19.69 12.58 -4.13
CA LYS A 6 19.30 12.99 -2.77
C LYS A 6 19.36 14.50 -2.57
N ARG A 7 20.30 15.18 -3.23
CA ARG A 7 20.42 16.65 -3.17
C ARG A 7 19.32 17.36 -3.93
N PHE A 8 18.61 16.75 -4.89
CA PHE A 8 17.56 17.46 -5.63
C PHE A 8 16.15 17.05 -5.21
N VAL A 9 15.98 15.84 -4.69
CA VAL A 9 14.66 15.33 -4.26
C VAL A 9 14.51 15.33 -2.73
N GLY A 10 15.59 15.62 -1.97
CA GLY A 10 15.51 15.88 -0.53
C GLY A 10 14.93 14.72 0.26
N ALA A 11 14.07 15.03 1.23
CA ALA A 11 13.39 14.05 2.06
C ALA A 11 12.20 13.36 1.35
N SER A 12 11.94 13.66 0.08
CA SER A 12 10.85 13.01 -0.67
C SER A 12 11.02 11.50 -0.71
N VAL A 13 9.88 10.81 -0.77
CA VAL A 13 9.75 9.35 -0.84
C VAL A 13 8.86 8.99 -2.02
N ARG A 14 9.16 7.88 -2.69
CA ARG A 14 8.46 7.45 -3.91
C ARG A 14 7.31 6.48 -3.63
N ASN A 15 7.42 5.71 -2.55
CA ASN A 15 6.46 4.68 -2.16
C ASN A 15 6.58 4.36 -0.66
N VAL A 16 5.68 3.49 -0.19
CA VAL A 16 5.63 3.04 1.22
C VAL A 16 6.88 2.25 1.61
N ASP A 17 7.49 1.51 0.69
CA ASP A 17 8.73 0.76 0.97
C ASP A 17 9.89 1.69 1.32
N GLU A 18 10.02 2.83 0.62
CA GLU A 18 11.04 3.84 0.91
C GLU A 18 10.79 4.52 2.26
N ILE A 19 9.52 4.76 2.61
CA ILE A 19 9.14 5.26 3.94
C ILE A 19 9.61 4.27 5.01
N TYR A 20 9.23 3.01 4.87
CA TYR A 20 9.58 1.96 5.83
C TYR A 20 11.09 1.82 6.00
N LYS A 21 11.86 1.82 4.90
CA LYS A 21 13.33 1.76 4.93
C LYS A 21 13.98 2.93 5.68
N ARG A 22 13.36 4.12 5.67
CA ARG A 22 13.88 5.31 6.37
C ARG A 22 13.41 5.38 7.82
N ILE A 23 12.19 4.95 8.11
CA ILE A 23 11.60 5.01 9.46
C ILE A 23 12.15 3.93 10.37
N LYS A 24 12.39 2.72 9.84
CA LYS A 24 12.81 1.57 10.65
C LYS A 24 14.10 1.80 11.46
N PRO A 25 15.20 2.34 10.87
CA PRO A 25 16.39 2.68 11.65
C PRO A 25 16.13 3.72 12.74
N LEU A 26 15.36 4.77 12.44
CA LEU A 26 15.03 5.83 13.40
C LEU A 26 14.28 5.28 14.62
N PHE A 27 13.29 4.40 14.41
CA PHE A 27 12.56 3.78 15.52
C PHE A 27 13.46 2.86 16.37
N ARG A 28 14.42 2.16 15.75
CA ARG A 28 15.42 1.38 16.49
C ARG A 28 16.30 2.30 17.35
N GLU A 29 16.79 3.40 16.79
CA GLU A 29 17.61 4.40 17.50
C GLU A 29 16.87 5.06 18.67
N ILE A 30 15.60 5.43 18.49
CA ILE A 30 14.76 5.99 19.56
C ILE A 30 14.54 4.94 20.66
N SER A 31 14.32 3.68 20.27
CA SER A 31 14.04 2.60 21.21
C SER A 31 15.25 2.24 22.07
N SER A 32 16.46 2.27 21.49
CA SER A 32 17.73 1.98 22.17
C SER A 32 18.39 3.19 22.83
N CYS A 33 17.74 4.35 22.86
CA CYS A 33 18.31 5.56 23.44
C CYS A 33 18.34 5.49 24.98
N SER A 34 19.53 5.30 25.56
CA SER A 34 19.76 5.23 27.01
C SER A 34 19.28 6.48 27.76
N ARG A 35 19.48 7.67 27.21
CA ARG A 35 19.02 8.94 27.81
C ARG A 35 17.50 9.02 27.93
N CYS A 36 16.77 8.43 26.98
CA CYS A 36 15.32 8.36 27.03
C CYS A 36 14.84 7.35 28.07
N GLU A 37 15.62 6.28 28.29
CA GLU A 37 15.35 5.28 29.33
C GLU A 37 15.56 5.85 30.73
N GLU A 38 16.66 6.58 30.98
CA GLU A 38 16.94 7.29 32.23
C GLU A 38 15.88 8.35 32.58
N ARG A 39 15.35 9.07 31.59
CA ARG A 39 14.27 10.04 31.83
C ARG A 39 12.95 9.38 32.21
N ARG A 40 12.69 8.17 31.69
CA ARG A 40 11.48 7.42 32.02
C ARG A 40 11.54 6.79 33.41
N SER A 41 12.73 6.40 33.88
CA SER A 41 12.87 5.94 35.27
C SER A 41 12.63 7.08 36.28
N ALA A 42 12.90 8.33 35.90
CA ALA A 42 12.59 9.51 36.72
C ALA A 42 11.13 9.99 36.60
N SER A 43 10.47 9.74 35.47
CA SER A 43 9.06 10.09 35.22
C SER A 43 8.45 9.12 34.20
N GLU A 44 7.66 8.16 34.68
CA GLU A 44 7.12 7.04 33.88
C GLU A 44 6.32 7.50 32.64
N ASP A 45 5.71 8.70 32.73
CA ASP A 45 4.87 9.32 31.70
C ASP A 45 5.65 10.06 30.60
N THR A 46 6.97 10.17 30.71
CA THR A 46 7.76 10.90 29.70
C THR A 46 7.88 10.09 28.40
N PRO A 47 7.40 10.58 27.24
CA PRO A 47 7.50 9.83 25.98
C PRO A 47 8.95 9.81 25.46
N LYS A 48 9.35 8.70 24.81
CA LYS A 48 10.68 8.56 24.18
C LYS A 48 10.90 9.52 22.99
N ALA A 49 9.82 9.98 22.36
CA ALA A 49 9.85 10.91 21.23
C ALA A 49 8.58 11.75 21.16
N TYR A 50 8.70 12.96 20.59
CA TYR A 50 7.57 13.82 20.23
C TYR A 50 7.43 13.83 18.71
N CYS A 51 6.19 13.86 18.22
CA CYS A 51 5.89 13.91 16.80
C CYS A 51 5.05 15.16 16.51
N VAL A 52 5.39 15.86 15.43
CA VAL A 52 4.60 16.97 14.89
C VAL A 52 4.26 16.66 13.45
N THR A 53 2.97 16.56 13.14
CA THR A 53 2.50 16.45 11.77
C THR A 53 2.10 17.83 11.25
N VAL A 54 2.66 18.24 10.11
CA VAL A 54 2.32 19.49 9.44
C VAL A 54 1.75 19.16 8.08
N ASP A 55 0.62 19.77 7.74
CA ASP A 55 0.04 19.68 6.41
C ASP A 55 0.37 20.95 5.62
N VAL A 56 0.75 20.79 4.36
CA VAL A 56 1.07 21.91 3.47
C VAL A 56 -0.10 22.12 2.53
N GLU A 57 -0.92 23.12 2.83
CA GLU A 57 -2.09 23.45 2.02
C GLU A 57 -1.68 23.86 0.59
N ARG A 58 -2.40 23.34 -0.42
CA ARG A 58 -2.29 23.74 -1.83
C ARG A 58 -0.83 23.77 -2.31
N CYS A 59 -0.11 22.69 -2.05
CA CYS A 59 1.34 22.63 -2.30
C CYS A 59 1.71 22.89 -3.78
N PHE A 60 0.86 22.52 -4.75
CA PHE A 60 1.08 22.83 -6.16
C PHE A 60 0.85 24.30 -6.49
N ASP A 61 -0.17 24.93 -5.90
CA ASP A 61 -0.61 26.29 -6.24
C ASP A 61 0.32 27.36 -5.60
N THR A 62 0.99 26.99 -4.51
CA THR A 62 1.91 27.86 -3.75
C THR A 62 3.34 27.88 -4.30
N ILE A 63 3.68 26.99 -5.23
CA ILE A 63 5.01 26.95 -5.85
C ILE A 63 5.27 28.21 -6.66
N ARG A 64 6.48 28.77 -6.51
CA ARG A 64 6.92 29.96 -7.27
C ARG A 64 7.62 29.51 -8.57
N PRO A 65 7.02 29.66 -9.77
CA PRO A 65 7.56 29.08 -11.01
C PRO A 65 8.96 29.60 -11.36
N ARG A 66 9.19 30.90 -11.19
CA ARG A 66 10.50 31.53 -11.42
C ARG A 66 11.60 30.92 -10.55
N LYS A 67 11.30 30.64 -9.27
CA LYS A 67 12.25 30.04 -8.34
C LYS A 67 12.50 28.57 -8.68
N LEU A 68 11.44 27.83 -8.99
CA LEU A 68 11.54 26.44 -9.45
C LEU A 68 12.40 26.34 -10.71
N TYR A 69 12.21 27.22 -11.70
CA TYR A 69 13.02 27.24 -12.92
C TYR A 69 14.52 27.46 -12.65
N GLN A 70 14.87 28.30 -11.66
CA GLN A 70 16.27 28.45 -11.23
C GLN A 70 16.85 27.18 -10.59
N VAL A 71 16.01 26.39 -9.90
CA VAL A 71 16.42 25.09 -9.36
C VAL A 71 16.64 24.09 -10.50
N LEU A 72 15.73 24.05 -11.47
CA LEU A 72 15.81 23.15 -12.63
C LEU A 72 17.05 23.40 -13.49
N LYS A 73 17.43 24.67 -13.70
CA LYS A 73 18.69 25.04 -14.39
C LYS A 73 19.95 24.44 -13.75
N LYS A 74 19.91 24.16 -12.44
CA LYS A 74 21.02 23.53 -11.71
C LYS A 74 20.90 22.01 -11.64
N ALA A 75 19.71 21.48 -11.85
CA ALA A 75 19.43 20.04 -11.81
C ALA A 75 19.79 19.35 -13.12
N ILE A 76 19.57 20.02 -14.26
CA ILE A 76 19.94 19.52 -15.59
C ILE A 76 21.41 19.89 -15.85
N GLN A 77 22.27 18.88 -15.85
CA GLN A 77 23.72 19.05 -15.87
C GLN A 77 24.29 18.83 -17.27
N GLU A 78 23.91 17.73 -17.92
CA GLU A 78 24.44 17.33 -19.22
C GLU A 78 23.96 18.28 -20.32
N ASP A 79 24.81 18.52 -21.32
CA ASP A 79 24.48 19.36 -22.48
C ASP A 79 23.53 18.66 -23.45
N GLU A 80 23.58 17.33 -23.50
CA GLU A 80 22.68 16.49 -24.28
C GLU A 80 22.38 15.16 -23.58
N TYR A 81 21.12 14.74 -23.68
CA TYR A 81 20.62 13.49 -23.14
C TYR A 81 20.15 12.56 -24.26
N LEU A 82 20.59 11.31 -24.20
CA LEU A 82 20.02 10.20 -24.94
C LEU A 82 18.82 9.63 -24.17
N ILE A 83 17.65 9.61 -24.78
CA ILE A 83 16.44 8.96 -24.27
C ILE A 83 16.32 7.60 -24.96
N ARG A 84 16.68 6.54 -24.24
CA ARG A 84 16.57 5.16 -24.74
C ARG A 84 15.20 4.60 -24.43
N LYS A 85 14.43 4.24 -25.46
CA LYS A 85 13.14 3.58 -25.32
C LYS A 85 13.34 2.07 -25.45
N HIS A 86 12.91 1.31 -24.45
CA HIS A 86 12.95 -0.15 -24.47
C HIS A 86 11.74 -0.74 -23.74
N TRP A 87 11.36 -1.97 -24.07
CA TRP A 87 10.24 -2.66 -23.44
C TRP A 87 10.72 -3.65 -22.39
N VAL A 88 10.04 -3.67 -21.25
CA VAL A 88 10.25 -4.64 -20.18
C VAL A 88 9.01 -5.49 -20.04
N GLY A 89 9.11 -6.75 -20.46
CA GLY A 89 8.08 -7.78 -20.36
C GLY A 89 8.14 -8.49 -19.01
N HIS A 90 7.03 -8.55 -18.28
CA HIS A 90 6.90 -9.39 -17.10
C HIS A 90 5.93 -10.51 -17.39
N GLN A 91 6.27 -11.72 -16.95
CA GLN A 91 5.33 -12.83 -16.97
C GLN A 91 4.20 -12.52 -15.97
N VAL A 92 2.98 -12.41 -16.47
CA VAL A 92 1.81 -12.27 -15.60
C VAL A 92 1.46 -13.67 -15.14
N ALA A 93 1.71 -13.96 -13.85
CA ALA A 93 1.22 -15.19 -13.25
C ALA A 93 -0.31 -15.23 -13.40
N PRO A 94 -0.90 -16.37 -13.83
CA PRO A 94 -2.34 -16.53 -13.77
C PRO A 94 -2.81 -16.23 -12.36
N ILE A 95 -3.87 -15.44 -12.25
CA ILE A 95 -4.46 -15.07 -10.95
C ILE A 95 -5.18 -16.29 -10.32
N SER A 96 -5.34 -17.38 -11.08
CA SER A 96 -5.95 -18.64 -10.69
C SER A 96 -4.93 -19.68 -10.22
N ASP A 97 -5.19 -20.23 -9.02
CA ASP A 97 -4.68 -21.53 -8.54
C ASP A 97 -5.66 -22.66 -8.93
N SER A 98 -6.59 -22.40 -9.86
CA SER A 98 -7.65 -23.35 -10.25
C SER A 98 -7.32 -24.00 -11.59
N ASP A 99 -6.97 -25.27 -11.48
CA ASP A 99 -7.03 -26.37 -12.44
C ASP A 99 -6.34 -26.28 -13.81
N GLU A 100 -5.72 -27.41 -14.11
CA GLU A 100 -5.11 -27.85 -15.35
C GLU A 100 -6.05 -27.70 -16.56
N SER A 101 -6.00 -26.56 -17.27
CA SER A 101 -6.18 -26.46 -18.74
C SER A 101 -6.26 -25.00 -19.27
N LEU A 102 -5.08 -24.43 -19.56
CA LEU A 102 -4.78 -23.28 -20.46
C LEU A 102 -5.29 -21.85 -20.07
N PRO A 103 -4.71 -20.74 -20.62
CA PRO A 103 -3.71 -20.62 -21.68
C PRO A 103 -2.38 -19.91 -21.28
N SER A 104 -1.41 -19.95 -22.20
CA SER A 104 -0.06 -19.36 -22.14
C SER A 104 0.08 -18.14 -21.24
N SER A 105 1.09 -18.15 -20.37
CA SER A 105 1.48 -17.01 -19.56
C SER A 105 1.55 -15.74 -20.42
N SER A 106 0.58 -14.85 -20.23
CA SER A 106 0.58 -13.58 -20.96
C SER A 106 1.72 -12.71 -20.45
N PHE A 107 2.45 -12.08 -21.37
CA PHE A 107 3.48 -11.11 -21.04
C PHE A 107 2.88 -9.72 -21.08
N PHE A 108 3.07 -8.96 -20.00
CA PHE A 108 2.77 -7.54 -20.00
C PHE A 108 4.06 -6.76 -20.26
N PHE A 109 4.11 -6.05 -21.38
CA PHE A 109 5.23 -5.19 -21.73
C PHE A 109 4.97 -3.74 -21.32
N LYS A 110 5.93 -3.18 -20.60
CA LYS A 110 5.96 -1.76 -20.26
C LYS A 110 7.09 -1.08 -21.01
N LEU A 111 6.77 0.00 -21.71
CA LEU A 111 7.77 0.86 -22.35
C LEU A 111 8.45 1.76 -21.31
N GLU A 112 9.75 1.59 -21.15
CA GLU A 112 10.61 2.44 -20.32
C GLU A 112 11.42 3.39 -21.18
N ARG A 113 11.66 4.60 -20.66
CA ARG A 113 12.35 5.69 -21.38
C ARG A 113 13.42 6.36 -20.51
N PRO A 114 14.43 5.62 -20.02
CA PRO A 114 15.53 6.22 -19.27
C PRO A 114 16.32 7.25 -20.10
N ALA A 115 16.85 8.26 -19.42
CA ALA A 115 17.69 9.29 -20.01
C ALA A 115 19.14 9.18 -19.49
N TYR A 116 20.10 9.22 -20.40
CA TYR A 116 21.54 9.09 -20.15
C TYR A 116 22.29 10.28 -20.75
N PRO A 117 23.48 10.66 -20.25
CA PRO A 117 24.35 11.55 -21.00
C PRO A 117 24.63 10.95 -22.38
N SER A 118 24.56 11.77 -23.44
CA SER A 118 24.77 11.31 -24.82
C SER A 118 26.14 10.60 -25.01
N GLY A 119 27.17 11.06 -24.29
CA GLY A 119 28.53 10.50 -24.35
C GLY A 119 28.78 9.23 -23.54
N GLU A 120 27.84 8.80 -22.69
CA GLU A 120 27.98 7.59 -21.83
C GLU A 120 27.00 6.51 -22.30
N LEU A 121 27.19 6.01 -23.53
CA LEU A 121 26.29 5.01 -24.12
C LEU A 121 26.66 3.59 -23.64
N LEU A 122 26.04 3.16 -22.55
CA LEU A 122 26.08 1.75 -22.11
C LEU A 122 25.45 0.84 -23.17
N GLY A 123 26.07 -0.31 -23.41
CA GLY A 123 25.47 -1.36 -24.24
C GLY A 123 24.11 -1.79 -23.69
N PHE A 124 23.17 -2.18 -24.55
CA PHE A 124 21.84 -2.62 -24.09
C PHE A 124 21.93 -3.84 -23.17
N GLU A 125 22.84 -4.77 -23.48
CA GLU A 125 23.09 -5.97 -22.67
C GLU A 125 23.56 -5.62 -21.26
N GLU A 126 24.49 -4.67 -21.13
CA GLU A 126 24.98 -4.19 -19.84
C GLU A 126 23.88 -3.49 -19.04
N LEU A 127 23.04 -2.68 -19.71
CA LEU A 127 21.89 -2.04 -19.10
C LEU A 127 20.88 -3.07 -18.59
N ALA A 128 20.60 -4.11 -19.38
CA ALA A 128 19.72 -5.20 -18.97
C ALA A 128 20.31 -5.98 -17.78
N ALA A 129 21.62 -6.23 -17.77
CA ALA A 129 22.34 -6.92 -16.70
C ALA A 129 22.35 -6.13 -15.37
N GLN A 130 22.34 -4.79 -15.41
CA GLN A 130 22.26 -3.94 -14.22
C GLN A 130 20.84 -3.86 -13.62
N SER A 131 19.83 -4.38 -14.30
CA SER A 131 18.45 -4.33 -13.83
C SER A 131 18.23 -5.24 -12.62
N LYS A 132 17.52 -4.74 -11.61
CA LYS A 132 17.08 -5.52 -10.44
C LYS A 132 15.74 -6.24 -10.64
N LYS A 133 15.20 -6.23 -11.86
CA LYS A 133 13.90 -6.85 -12.15
C LYS A 133 14.09 -8.33 -12.43
N GLU A 134 13.61 -9.17 -11.53
CA GLU A 134 13.60 -10.62 -11.70
C GLU A 134 12.52 -11.08 -12.67
N ASN A 135 12.76 -12.18 -13.39
CA ASN A 135 11.81 -12.79 -14.33
C ASN A 135 11.27 -11.80 -15.38
N ALA A 136 12.13 -10.91 -15.85
CA ALA A 136 11.79 -9.87 -16.82
C ALA A 136 12.55 -10.09 -18.14
N MET A 137 11.85 -9.87 -19.25
CA MET A 137 12.42 -9.86 -20.60
C MET A 137 12.63 -8.41 -21.04
N PHE A 138 13.80 -8.10 -21.59
CA PHE A 138 14.16 -6.78 -22.07
C PHE A 138 14.23 -6.79 -23.59
N VAL A 139 13.54 -5.86 -24.24
CA VAL A 139 13.53 -5.71 -25.71
C VAL A 139 13.93 -4.28 -26.03
N ASP A 140 15.09 -4.07 -26.66
CA ASP A 140 15.60 -2.72 -26.95
C ASP A 140 14.74 -2.00 -27.98
N GLY A 141 14.54 -2.65 -29.13
CA GLY A 141 13.89 -2.04 -30.30
C GLY A 141 14.65 -0.85 -30.90
N VAL A 142 15.84 -0.51 -30.39
CA VAL A 142 16.80 0.46 -30.96
C VAL A 142 16.18 1.83 -31.22
N LEU A 143 15.31 2.28 -30.29
CA LEU A 143 14.60 3.55 -30.40
C LEU A 143 15.24 4.58 -29.46
N TYR A 144 16.01 5.50 -30.04
CA TYR A 144 16.82 6.47 -29.32
C TYR A 144 16.49 7.90 -29.76
N ASP A 145 16.08 8.75 -28.83
CA ASP A 145 15.91 10.19 -29.08
C ASP A 145 17.05 10.98 -28.40
N TYR A 146 17.41 12.13 -28.96
CA TYR A 146 18.36 13.06 -28.34
C TYR A 146 17.63 14.33 -27.89
N LEU A 147 17.96 14.79 -26.69
CA LEU A 147 17.39 15.98 -26.08
C LEU A 147 18.50 16.88 -25.55
N THR A 148 18.68 18.03 -26.16
CA THR A 148 19.64 19.03 -25.68
C THR A 148 19.14 19.71 -24.41
N LYS A 149 20.07 20.15 -23.57
CA LYS A 149 19.81 20.93 -22.35
C LYS A 149 19.01 22.19 -22.63
N ALA A 150 19.33 22.89 -23.71
CA ALA A 150 18.63 24.10 -24.13
C ALA A 150 17.15 23.79 -24.40
N LYS A 151 16.88 22.72 -25.16
CA LYS A 151 15.51 22.30 -25.47
C LYS A 151 14.76 21.81 -24.23
N ALA A 152 15.41 21.03 -23.36
CA ALA A 152 14.82 20.57 -22.11
C ALA A 152 14.40 21.75 -21.21
N LEU A 153 15.27 22.75 -21.07
CA LEU A 153 14.98 23.95 -20.27
C LEU A 153 13.91 24.84 -20.90
N GLU A 154 13.86 24.93 -22.23
CA GLU A 154 12.79 25.62 -22.96
C GLU A 154 11.43 24.98 -22.67
N LEU A 155 11.31 23.66 -22.86
CA LEU A 155 10.07 22.91 -22.58
C LEU A 155 9.62 23.05 -21.12
N LEU A 156 10.56 22.99 -20.18
CA LEU A 156 10.26 23.20 -18.76
C LEU A 156 9.82 24.64 -18.46
N LYS A 157 10.42 25.63 -19.13
CA LYS A 157 10.01 27.03 -18.98
C LYS A 157 8.61 27.25 -19.53
N GLU A 158 8.31 26.70 -20.70
CA GLU A 158 6.97 26.71 -21.31
C GLU A 158 5.96 26.07 -20.33
N HIS A 159 6.22 24.85 -19.88
CA HIS A 159 5.36 24.16 -18.92
C HIS A 159 5.06 24.97 -17.65
N LEU A 160 6.04 25.73 -17.15
CA LEU A 160 5.92 26.54 -15.93
C LEU A 160 5.31 27.93 -16.13
N SER A 161 5.26 28.46 -17.37
CA SER A 161 4.90 29.86 -17.61
C SER A 161 3.79 30.08 -18.63
N THR A 162 3.48 29.08 -19.45
CA THR A 162 2.50 29.15 -20.54
C THR A 162 1.53 27.98 -20.47
N ASN A 163 1.13 27.59 -19.26
CA ASN A 163 0.05 26.62 -19.09
C ASN A 163 -1.31 27.32 -19.32
N VAL A 164 -1.91 27.05 -20.48
CA VAL A 164 -3.23 27.55 -20.89
C VAL A 164 -4.27 26.48 -20.61
N VAL A 165 -5.36 26.87 -19.94
CA VAL A 165 -6.51 26.00 -19.66
C VAL A 165 -7.78 26.63 -20.22
N GLN A 166 -8.61 25.83 -20.86
CA GLN A 166 -9.90 26.27 -21.38
C GLN A 166 -11.00 25.89 -20.39
N VAL A 167 -11.77 26.87 -19.94
CA VAL A 167 -12.91 26.67 -19.03
C VAL A 167 -14.10 27.45 -19.61
N ASP A 168 -15.22 26.76 -19.83
CA ASP A 168 -16.45 27.33 -20.40
C ASP A 168 -16.22 28.13 -21.69
N GLY A 169 -15.40 27.58 -22.59
CA GLY A 169 -15.06 28.20 -23.88
C GLY A 169 -14.12 29.40 -23.79
N ARG A 170 -13.57 29.72 -22.61
CA ARG A 170 -12.61 30.81 -22.41
C ARG A 170 -11.22 30.28 -22.04
N ASP A 171 -10.19 30.93 -22.57
CA ASP A 171 -8.81 30.58 -22.29
C ASP A 171 -8.26 31.35 -21.10
N TYR A 172 -7.64 30.63 -20.17
CA TYR A 172 -6.99 31.17 -18.97
C TYR A 172 -5.54 30.72 -18.91
N VAL A 173 -4.66 31.59 -18.43
CA VAL A 173 -3.24 31.26 -18.22
C VAL A 173 -2.98 31.13 -16.73
N GLN A 174 -2.43 29.99 -16.30
CA GLN A 174 -2.03 29.79 -14.91
C GLN A 174 -0.90 30.76 -14.53
N ARG A 175 -1.15 31.61 -13.51
CA ARG A 175 -0.17 32.59 -13.01
C ARG A 175 0.60 32.13 -11.77
N CYS A 176 -0.01 31.27 -10.97
CA CYS A 176 0.51 30.82 -9.69
C CYS A 176 0.62 29.29 -9.66
N GLY A 177 1.67 28.78 -9.03
CA GLY A 177 1.86 27.36 -8.87
C GLY A 177 2.29 26.63 -10.14
N ILE A 178 2.05 25.33 -10.14
CA ILE A 178 2.28 24.42 -11.27
C ILE A 178 0.98 23.67 -11.62
N PRO A 179 0.80 23.21 -12.87
CA PRO A 179 -0.45 22.60 -13.31
C PRO A 179 -0.78 21.30 -12.57
N GLN A 180 -1.94 21.21 -11.94
CA GLN A 180 -2.44 19.93 -11.41
C GLN A 180 -2.86 19.02 -12.57
N GLY A 181 -2.51 17.73 -12.49
CA GLY A 181 -2.75 16.75 -13.57
C GLY A 181 -1.59 16.58 -14.57
N SER A 182 -0.59 17.46 -14.54
CA SER A 182 0.66 17.24 -15.28
C SER A 182 1.47 16.10 -14.67
N VAL A 183 2.00 15.22 -15.53
CA VAL A 183 2.91 14.13 -15.13
C VAL A 183 4.20 14.62 -14.45
N LEU A 184 4.59 15.88 -14.69
CA LEU A 184 5.79 16.48 -14.11
C LEU A 184 5.54 17.10 -12.72
N SER A 185 4.32 17.48 -12.40
CA SER A 185 4.04 18.37 -11.27
C SER A 185 4.47 17.80 -9.92
N THR A 186 4.25 16.50 -9.68
CA THR A 186 4.71 15.84 -8.44
C THR A 186 6.23 15.90 -8.31
N THR A 187 6.97 15.60 -9.38
CA THR A 187 8.44 15.63 -9.38
C THR A 187 8.96 17.06 -9.18
N LEU A 188 8.35 18.03 -9.85
CA LEU A 188 8.69 19.45 -9.74
C LEU A 188 8.42 20.00 -8.33
N CYS A 189 7.29 19.60 -7.73
CA CYS A 189 6.92 19.92 -6.36
C CYS A 189 7.96 19.37 -5.37
N ASN A 190 8.31 18.09 -5.50
CA ASN A 190 9.36 17.45 -4.69
C ASN A 190 10.69 18.19 -4.81
N MET A 191 11.11 18.59 -6.02
CA MET A 191 12.35 19.36 -6.20
C MET A 191 12.30 20.76 -5.55
N TYR A 192 11.14 21.42 -5.60
CA TYR A 192 10.93 22.71 -4.94
C TYR A 192 11.02 22.59 -3.42
N TYR A 193 10.29 21.64 -2.82
CA TYR A 193 10.31 21.42 -1.37
C TYR A 193 11.66 20.90 -0.89
N ALA A 194 12.35 20.08 -1.66
CA ALA A 194 13.73 19.70 -1.34
C ALA A 194 14.64 20.93 -1.28
N HIS A 195 14.50 21.89 -2.21
CA HIS A 195 15.24 23.15 -2.15
C HIS A 195 14.88 23.96 -0.89
N PHE A 196 13.60 24.01 -0.53
CA PHE A 196 13.12 24.66 0.69
C PHE A 196 13.67 23.99 1.96
N GLU A 197 13.59 22.66 2.08
CA GLU A 197 14.16 21.85 3.15
C GLU A 197 15.63 22.23 3.39
N ARG A 198 16.46 22.19 2.35
CA ARG A 198 17.89 22.50 2.48
C ARG A 198 18.19 23.96 2.84
N ARG A 199 17.43 24.91 2.31
CA ARG A 199 17.75 26.33 2.43
C ARG A 199 17.12 27.00 3.65
N VAL A 200 15.97 26.50 4.08
CA VAL A 200 15.15 27.08 5.15
C VAL A 200 15.17 26.19 6.38
N LEU A 201 14.79 24.91 6.24
CA LEU A 201 14.62 24.02 7.38
C LEU A 201 15.96 23.50 7.94
N GLY A 202 16.88 23.07 7.08
CA GLY A 202 18.19 22.53 7.47
C GLY A 202 19.13 23.54 8.13
N LYS A 203 18.81 24.85 8.07
CA LYS A 203 19.51 25.88 8.85
C LYS A 203 19.02 25.98 10.29
N ARG A 204 17.82 25.47 10.57
CA ARG A 204 17.10 25.65 11.84
C ARG A 204 16.89 24.34 12.59
N LEU A 205 17.03 23.20 11.91
CA LEU A 205 16.79 21.87 12.46
C LEU A 205 17.95 20.95 12.07
N PRO A 206 18.58 20.22 13.02
CA PRO A 206 19.42 19.07 12.70
C PRO A 206 18.59 18.01 11.98
N GLU A 207 19.25 17.16 11.19
CA GLU A 207 18.68 16.25 10.18
C GLU A 207 17.18 15.93 10.32
N LEU A 208 16.41 16.45 9.38
CA LEU A 208 14.97 16.26 9.28
C LEU A 208 14.63 14.89 8.71
N TYR A 209 13.96 14.08 9.50
CA TYR A 209 13.30 12.85 9.05
C TYR A 209 11.79 13.02 9.16
N VAL A 210 11.07 12.67 8.09
CA VAL A 210 9.63 12.94 7.94
C VAL A 210 8.83 11.64 8.11
N ASN A 211 7.80 11.69 8.94
CA ASN A 211 6.81 10.62 9.13
C ASN A 211 5.48 11.01 8.45
N TYR A 212 4.81 10.04 7.82
CA TYR A 212 3.53 10.21 7.14
C TYR A 212 2.50 9.19 7.63
N GLU A 213 1.84 9.48 8.76
CA GLU A 213 0.60 8.81 9.15
C GLU A 213 -0.59 9.68 8.77
N LYS A 214 -0.98 9.64 7.48
CA LYS A 214 -2.30 10.08 7.02
C LYS A 214 -2.58 9.55 5.61
N LEU A 215 -2.60 8.22 5.45
CA LEU A 215 -3.32 7.61 4.34
C LEU A 215 -4.83 7.67 4.69
N SER A 216 -5.43 8.84 4.45
CA SER A 216 -6.77 9.15 4.88
C SER A 216 -7.83 8.24 4.23
N SER A 217 -8.92 8.05 4.97
CA SER A 217 -10.10 7.23 4.70
C SER A 217 -10.98 7.71 3.52
N SER A 218 -10.50 8.59 2.64
CA SER A 218 -11.28 9.17 1.53
C SER A 218 -11.35 8.28 0.28
N LEU A 219 -10.57 7.19 0.22
CA LEU A 219 -10.61 6.21 -0.88
C LEU A 219 -11.83 5.27 -0.85
N LEU A 220 -12.71 5.38 0.14
CA LEU A 220 -13.82 4.44 0.32
C LEU A 220 -14.98 4.69 -0.64
N GLN A 221 -15.13 5.91 -1.19
CA GLN A 221 -16.27 6.34 -2.00
C GLN A 221 -15.97 6.54 -3.50
N ALA A 222 -14.76 6.24 -3.97
CA ALA A 222 -14.45 6.39 -5.39
C ALA A 222 -15.33 5.45 -6.24
N SER A 223 -16.03 6.03 -7.23
CA SER A 223 -16.91 5.37 -8.20
C SER A 223 -16.22 4.16 -8.83
N ILE A 224 -16.91 3.01 -8.81
CA ILE A 224 -16.35 1.71 -9.18
C ILE A 224 -16.62 1.46 -10.67
N PRO A 225 -15.59 1.45 -11.55
CA PRO A 225 -15.77 0.96 -12.91
C PRO A 225 -15.99 -0.55 -12.88
N PHE A 226 -17.16 -0.98 -13.36
CA PHE A 226 -17.51 -2.37 -13.59
C PHE A 226 -16.81 -2.84 -14.88
N ASN A 227 -16.21 -4.03 -14.87
CA ASN A 227 -15.61 -4.62 -16.07
C ASN A 227 -16.17 -6.05 -16.20
N GLU A 228 -17.03 -6.23 -17.19
CA GLU A 228 -17.84 -7.42 -17.44
C GLU A 228 -17.05 -8.64 -17.92
N THR A 229 -15.76 -8.48 -18.24
CA THR A 229 -14.94 -9.52 -18.88
C THR A 229 -14.25 -10.50 -17.92
N LYS A 230 -14.39 -10.33 -16.60
CA LYS A 230 -13.74 -11.19 -15.59
C LYS A 230 -14.76 -12.07 -14.90
N ALA A 231 -14.38 -13.30 -14.55
CA ALA A 231 -15.20 -14.18 -13.71
C ALA A 231 -15.67 -13.43 -12.46
N ALA A 232 -16.99 -13.48 -12.19
CA ALA A 232 -17.65 -12.63 -11.20
C ALA A 232 -17.00 -12.71 -9.80
N GLN A 233 -16.60 -13.93 -9.40
CA GLN A 233 -15.90 -14.17 -8.13
C GLN A 233 -14.55 -13.46 -8.04
N GLU A 234 -13.75 -13.57 -9.10
CA GLU A 234 -12.41 -12.97 -9.15
C GLU A 234 -12.49 -11.45 -9.24
N PHE A 235 -13.45 -10.93 -10.01
CA PHE A 235 -13.77 -9.51 -10.02
C PHE A 235 -14.13 -9.03 -8.62
N PHE A 236 -15.08 -9.69 -7.96
CA PHE A 236 -15.58 -9.29 -6.64
C PHE A 236 -14.48 -9.30 -5.58
N VAL A 237 -13.75 -10.41 -5.45
CA VAL A 237 -12.64 -10.56 -4.48
C VAL A 237 -11.56 -9.52 -4.75
N THR A 238 -11.16 -9.32 -6.01
CA THR A 238 -10.13 -8.33 -6.37
C THR A 238 -10.60 -6.91 -6.05
N LYS A 239 -11.89 -6.58 -6.23
CA LYS A 239 -12.43 -5.27 -5.90
C LYS A 239 -12.42 -4.99 -4.40
N VAL A 240 -12.83 -5.94 -3.56
CA VAL A 240 -12.74 -5.80 -2.09
C VAL A 240 -11.28 -5.58 -1.66
N VAL A 241 -10.39 -6.45 -2.14
CA VAL A 241 -8.97 -6.45 -1.76
C VAL A 241 -8.22 -5.21 -2.26
N SER A 242 -8.54 -4.70 -3.45
CA SER A 242 -7.78 -3.60 -4.08
C SER A 242 -7.66 -2.35 -3.21
N ALA A 243 -8.69 -2.04 -2.42
CA ALA A 243 -8.72 -0.87 -1.55
C ALA A 243 -7.87 -1.01 -0.28
N ILE A 244 -7.60 -2.25 0.15
CA ILE A 244 -6.84 -2.55 1.37
C ILE A 244 -5.42 -3.06 1.08
N ARG A 245 -5.11 -3.41 -0.18
CA ARG A 245 -3.86 -4.05 -0.58
C ARG A 245 -2.61 -3.27 -0.17
N GLN A 246 -2.66 -1.93 -0.22
CA GLN A 246 -1.53 -1.08 0.21
C GLN A 246 -1.23 -1.20 1.71
N ARG A 247 -2.21 -1.64 2.52
CA ARG A 247 -2.06 -1.82 3.97
C ARG A 247 -1.48 -3.18 4.35
N TRP A 248 -1.23 -4.07 3.39
CA TRP A 248 -0.53 -5.34 3.62
C TRP A 248 0.98 -5.16 3.87
N HIS A 249 1.47 -3.94 3.70
CA HIS A 249 2.87 -3.60 3.80
C HIS A 249 3.42 -3.83 5.23
N ALA A 250 4.68 -4.24 5.34
CA ALA A 250 5.37 -4.52 6.60
C ALA A 250 5.31 -3.37 7.63
N LEU A 251 5.21 -2.12 7.16
CA LEU A 251 4.98 -0.93 8.01
C LEU A 251 3.84 -1.09 9.02
N TYR A 252 2.82 -1.90 8.73
CA TYR A 252 1.66 -2.13 9.60
C TYR A 252 1.75 -3.41 10.46
N PHE A 253 2.72 -4.28 10.18
CA PHE A 253 2.81 -5.63 10.77
C PHE A 253 4.20 -6.03 11.25
N ASP A 254 5.22 -5.18 11.09
CA ASP A 254 6.59 -5.46 11.51
C ASP A 254 6.71 -5.33 13.05
N PRO A 255 6.99 -6.43 13.76
CA PRO A 255 7.10 -6.44 15.23
C PRO A 255 8.34 -5.73 15.75
N GLU A 256 9.33 -5.44 14.89
CA GLU A 256 10.44 -4.59 15.29
C GLU A 256 10.05 -3.12 15.35
N LEU A 257 8.94 -2.74 14.70
CA LEU A 257 8.42 -1.37 14.68
C LEU A 257 7.22 -1.19 15.60
N LEU A 258 6.37 -2.21 15.71
CA LEU A 258 5.05 -2.12 16.32
C LEU A 258 4.88 -3.13 17.45
N SER A 259 4.16 -2.72 18.49
CA SER A 259 3.70 -3.65 19.51
C SER A 259 2.68 -4.64 18.95
N GLU A 260 2.58 -5.82 19.57
CA GLU A 260 1.61 -6.85 19.18
C GLU A 260 0.16 -6.32 19.17
N ASP A 261 -0.20 -5.49 20.16
CA ASP A 261 -1.51 -4.83 20.23
C ASP A 261 -1.76 -3.91 19.04
N THR A 262 -0.74 -3.20 18.57
CA THR A 262 -0.86 -2.30 17.42
C THR A 262 -1.00 -3.08 16.11
N ILE A 263 -0.25 -4.17 15.96
CA ILE A 263 -0.39 -5.11 14.85
C ILE A 263 -1.81 -5.68 14.79
N ARG A 264 -2.36 -6.11 15.93
CA ARG A 264 -3.74 -6.62 16.04
C ARG A 264 -4.79 -5.56 15.69
N VAL A 265 -4.60 -4.33 16.17
CA VAL A 265 -5.49 -3.21 15.82
C VAL A 265 -5.43 -2.88 14.33
N ASN A 266 -4.24 -2.80 13.74
CA ASN A 266 -4.07 -2.57 12.30
C ASN A 266 -4.75 -3.67 11.47
N LEU A 267 -4.58 -4.93 11.87
CA LEU A 267 -5.21 -6.08 11.25
C LEU A 267 -6.74 -5.99 11.30
N PHE A 268 -7.28 -5.70 12.48
CA PHE A 268 -8.72 -5.54 12.68
C PHE A 268 -9.31 -4.40 11.84
N GLN A 269 -8.71 -3.21 11.89
CA GLN A 269 -9.18 -2.05 11.14
C GLN A 269 -9.19 -2.31 9.63
N MET A 270 -8.13 -2.95 9.13
CA MET A 270 -8.05 -3.34 7.72
C MET A 270 -9.15 -4.34 7.33
N GLN A 271 -9.44 -5.31 8.19
CA GLN A 271 -10.47 -6.32 7.94
C GLN A 271 -11.88 -5.77 8.05
N ILE A 272 -12.15 -4.83 8.95
CA ILE A 272 -13.45 -4.16 9.00
C ILE A 272 -13.69 -3.33 7.73
N VAL A 273 -12.66 -2.64 7.22
CA VAL A 273 -12.78 -1.94 5.92
C VAL A 273 -13.07 -2.94 4.80
N ALA A 274 -12.42 -4.10 4.79
CA ALA A 274 -12.69 -5.16 3.82
C ALA A 274 -14.15 -5.64 3.90
N ALA A 275 -14.61 -5.95 5.11
CA ALA A 275 -15.96 -6.44 5.39
C ALA A 275 -17.04 -5.40 5.06
N HIS A 276 -16.80 -4.13 5.35
CA HIS A 276 -17.73 -3.04 5.01
C HIS A 276 -17.84 -2.84 3.49
N ARG A 277 -16.71 -2.90 2.77
CA ARG A 277 -16.73 -2.84 1.29
C ARG A 277 -17.41 -4.06 0.69
N PHE A 278 -17.19 -5.23 1.27
CA PHE A 278 -17.84 -6.47 0.87
C PHE A 278 -19.37 -6.33 0.95
N THR A 279 -19.90 -5.83 2.07
CA THR A 279 -21.37 -5.68 2.21
C THR A 279 -21.94 -4.64 1.25
N ILE A 280 -21.25 -3.52 1.02
CA ILE A 280 -21.66 -2.53 0.01
C ILE A 280 -21.65 -3.16 -1.39
N LEU A 281 -20.62 -3.92 -1.74
CA LEU A 281 -20.53 -4.54 -3.06
C LEU A 281 -21.64 -5.57 -3.30
N ILE A 282 -22.05 -6.34 -2.29
CA ILE A 282 -23.20 -7.25 -2.41
C ILE A 282 -24.48 -6.49 -2.76
N GLU A 283 -24.73 -5.35 -2.09
CA GLU A 283 -25.92 -4.52 -2.34
C GLU A 283 -25.90 -3.85 -3.72
N MET A 284 -24.71 -3.51 -4.23
CA MET A 284 -24.51 -2.84 -5.51
C MET A 284 -24.47 -3.80 -6.70
N LEU A 285 -24.38 -5.11 -6.49
CA LEU A 285 -24.30 -6.08 -7.57
C LEU A 285 -25.64 -6.18 -8.29
N PRO A 286 -25.69 -5.91 -9.62
CA PRO A 286 -26.96 -5.87 -10.32
C PRO A 286 -27.69 -7.21 -10.29
N PHE A 287 -27.08 -8.33 -10.72
CA PHE A 287 -27.88 -9.54 -11.00
C PHE A 287 -27.13 -10.90 -10.98
N VAL A 288 -25.83 -10.99 -10.67
CA VAL A 288 -25.03 -12.12 -11.20
C VAL A 288 -24.92 -13.37 -10.31
N ASN A 289 -25.14 -13.31 -8.99
CA ASN A 289 -25.22 -14.53 -8.18
C ASN A 289 -25.94 -14.28 -6.85
N ARG A 290 -27.00 -15.04 -6.56
CA ARG A 290 -27.77 -14.94 -5.30
C ARG A 290 -27.38 -16.02 -4.29
N ASP A 291 -26.40 -16.86 -4.63
CA ASP A 291 -25.97 -17.93 -3.76
C ASP A 291 -25.09 -17.40 -2.60
N MET A 292 -25.51 -17.65 -1.35
CA MET A 292 -24.73 -17.27 -0.18
C MET A 292 -23.45 -18.10 -0.05
N HIS A 293 -23.40 -19.31 -0.61
CA HIS A 293 -22.18 -20.11 -0.66
C HIS A 293 -21.12 -19.43 -1.55
N PHE A 294 -21.52 -18.80 -2.65
CA PHE A 294 -20.62 -17.99 -3.47
C PHE A 294 -20.00 -16.83 -2.68
N PHE A 295 -20.78 -16.10 -1.89
CA PHE A 295 -20.30 -14.98 -1.09
C PHE A 295 -19.43 -15.43 0.09
N HIS A 296 -19.76 -16.57 0.68
CA HIS A 296 -18.96 -17.21 1.72
C HIS A 296 -17.58 -17.64 1.19
N GLU A 297 -17.52 -18.30 0.04
CA GLU A 297 -16.25 -18.63 -0.63
C GLU A 297 -15.46 -17.36 -1.03
N CYS A 298 -16.14 -16.24 -1.36
CA CYS A 298 -15.46 -14.96 -1.56
C CYS A 298 -14.75 -14.47 -0.29
N ILE A 299 -15.36 -14.62 0.89
CA ILE A 299 -14.74 -14.25 2.18
C ILE A 299 -13.47 -15.07 2.39
N HIS A 300 -13.51 -16.39 2.15
CA HIS A 300 -12.34 -17.27 2.20
C HIS A 300 -11.21 -16.79 1.32
N ARG A 301 -11.52 -16.51 0.05
CA ARG A 301 -10.53 -16.04 -0.91
C ARG A 301 -9.95 -14.68 -0.53
N ILE A 302 -10.75 -13.78 0.05
CA ILE A 302 -10.28 -12.49 0.59
C ILE A 302 -9.27 -12.73 1.71
N LEU A 303 -9.64 -13.52 2.74
CA LEU A 303 -8.78 -13.82 3.88
C LEU A 303 -7.50 -14.54 3.45
N LYS A 304 -7.58 -15.50 2.52
CA LYS A 304 -6.43 -16.19 1.92
C LYS A 304 -5.50 -15.22 1.17
N LYS A 305 -6.04 -14.31 0.35
CA LYS A 305 -5.23 -13.30 -0.36
C LYS A 305 -4.57 -12.32 0.62
N MET A 306 -5.27 -11.88 1.67
CA MET A 306 -4.70 -11.03 2.73
C MET A 306 -3.55 -11.72 3.45
N THR A 307 -3.76 -12.98 3.84
CA THR A 307 -2.76 -13.83 4.50
C THR A 307 -1.47 -13.93 3.65
N LYS A 308 -1.60 -14.34 2.39
CA LYS A 308 -0.46 -14.43 1.44
C LYS A 308 0.22 -13.07 1.21
N GLY A 309 -0.57 -11.99 1.13
CA GLY A 309 -0.08 -10.65 0.88
C GLY A 309 0.75 -10.07 2.02
N ILE A 310 0.26 -10.18 3.26
CA ILE A 310 0.99 -9.74 4.47
C ILE A 310 2.27 -10.53 4.62
N HIS A 311 2.19 -11.87 4.49
CA HIS A 311 3.36 -12.75 4.60
C HIS A 311 4.45 -12.36 3.59
N ARG A 312 4.09 -12.24 2.31
CA ARG A 312 5.03 -11.84 1.27
C ARG A 312 5.65 -10.47 1.55
N SER A 313 4.89 -9.52 2.09
CA SER A 313 5.44 -8.21 2.43
C SER A 313 6.44 -8.28 3.58
N LEU A 314 6.18 -9.10 4.60
CA LEU A 314 7.09 -9.30 5.73
C LEU A 314 8.35 -10.03 5.30
N GLU A 315 8.24 -11.06 4.44
CA GLU A 315 9.39 -11.75 3.86
C GLU A 315 10.30 -10.79 3.09
N LEU A 316 9.72 -9.95 2.23
CA LEU A 316 10.49 -8.94 1.48
C LEU A 316 11.15 -7.89 2.39
N ALA A 317 10.55 -7.61 3.55
CA ALA A 317 11.10 -6.68 4.53
C ALA A 317 12.21 -7.31 5.38
N ALA A 318 12.19 -8.63 5.57
CA ALA A 318 13.20 -9.38 6.32
C ALA A 318 14.47 -9.69 5.51
N GLN A 319 14.42 -9.60 4.18
CA GLN A 319 15.58 -9.82 3.32
C GLN A 319 16.64 -8.71 3.53
N PRO A 320 17.91 -9.07 3.85
CA PRO A 320 18.97 -8.08 3.96
C PRO A 320 19.26 -7.43 2.59
N SER A 321 19.53 -6.13 2.60
CA SER A 321 19.75 -5.27 1.42
C SER A 321 20.91 -5.70 0.51
N SER A 322 21.70 -6.70 0.90
CA SER A 322 22.83 -7.27 0.19
C SER A 322 22.50 -8.71 -0.21
N GLY A 323 22.35 -8.96 -1.50
CA GLY A 323 22.01 -10.27 -2.07
C GLY A 323 23.11 -11.32 -1.88
N LEU A 324 23.26 -11.84 -0.66
CA LEU A 324 24.15 -12.95 -0.33
C LEU A 324 23.36 -14.15 0.20
N SER A 325 23.65 -15.28 -0.46
CA SER A 325 23.21 -16.67 -0.28
C SER A 325 21.70 -16.94 -0.21
N LEU A 326 21.13 -17.21 -1.39
CA LEU A 326 19.81 -17.79 -1.61
C LEU A 326 19.72 -19.30 -1.24
N SER A 327 20.76 -19.93 -0.70
CA SER A 327 20.82 -21.39 -0.56
C SER A 327 20.12 -21.95 0.68
N SER A 328 20.09 -21.25 1.81
CA SER A 328 19.41 -21.74 3.02
C SER A 328 17.89 -21.51 3.01
N TYR A 329 17.42 -20.49 2.28
CA TYR A 329 15.98 -20.17 2.15
C TYR A 329 15.24 -21.08 1.16
N HIS A 330 15.91 -21.58 0.13
CA HIS A 330 15.28 -22.43 -0.89
C HIS A 330 14.94 -23.85 -0.40
N ALA A 331 15.61 -24.34 0.65
CA ALA A 331 15.29 -25.64 1.26
C ALA A 331 13.90 -25.69 1.91
N GLN A 332 13.39 -24.55 2.41
CA GLN A 332 12.04 -24.45 2.99
C GLN A 332 10.93 -24.22 1.93
N LYS A 333 11.29 -23.72 0.74
CA LYS A 333 10.33 -23.42 -0.34
C LYS A 333 9.75 -24.68 -1.01
N HIS A 334 10.44 -25.81 -0.94
CA HIS A 334 10.01 -27.07 -1.57
C HIS A 334 8.93 -27.83 -0.81
N GLN A 335 8.66 -27.50 0.45
CA GLN A 335 7.64 -28.18 1.25
C GLN A 335 6.24 -27.53 1.14
N VAL A 336 6.17 -26.27 0.67
CA VAL A 336 4.92 -25.47 0.63
C VAL A 336 4.16 -25.61 -0.71
N ARG A 337 4.80 -26.09 -1.78
CA ARG A 337 4.22 -26.13 -3.14
C ARG A 337 3.28 -27.31 -3.43
N LYS A 338 3.14 -28.28 -2.51
CA LYS A 338 2.21 -29.42 -2.65
C LYS A 338 1.22 -29.43 -1.49
N CYS A 339 0.27 -28.50 -1.43
CA CYS A 339 -0.82 -28.58 -0.44
C CYS A 339 -2.03 -27.76 -0.89
N SER A 340 -3.00 -28.44 -1.50
CA SER A 340 -4.26 -27.89 -1.97
C SER A 340 -5.38 -27.89 -0.91
N ASN A 341 -5.13 -28.37 0.31
CA ASN A 341 -6.17 -28.58 1.33
C ASN A 341 -5.99 -27.69 2.59
N LEU A 342 -7.12 -27.34 3.20
CA LEU A 342 -7.31 -26.43 4.34
C LEU A 342 -6.46 -26.77 5.61
N SER A 343 -5.95 -28.00 5.72
CA SER A 343 -5.13 -28.50 6.83
C SER A 343 -3.69 -27.96 6.87
N THR A 344 -3.24 -27.20 5.87
CA THR A 344 -1.82 -26.84 5.72
C THR A 344 -1.45 -25.45 6.27
N TYR A 345 -2.40 -24.61 6.66
CA TYR A 345 -2.09 -23.23 7.08
C TYR A 345 -1.42 -23.11 8.47
N ILE A 346 -1.17 -24.22 9.17
CA ILE A 346 -0.74 -24.22 10.58
C ILE A 346 0.63 -24.89 10.85
N LEU A 347 1.39 -25.42 9.88
CA LEU A 347 2.80 -25.79 10.17
C LEU A 347 3.78 -25.48 9.02
N PRO A 348 4.96 -24.87 9.30
CA PRO A 348 5.61 -24.69 10.59
C PRO A 348 5.41 -23.29 11.19
N LEU A 349 4.77 -23.23 12.36
CA LEU A 349 4.40 -22.04 13.12
C LEU A 349 5.53 -21.53 14.04
N THR A 350 6.79 -21.68 13.67
CA THR A 350 7.93 -21.31 14.53
C THR A 350 8.76 -20.12 14.07
N CYS A 351 8.48 -19.52 12.91
CA CYS A 351 9.05 -18.23 12.52
C CYS A 351 8.04 -17.48 11.63
N LEU A 352 7.73 -16.21 11.95
CA LEU A 352 7.00 -15.18 11.15
C LEU A 352 5.70 -14.63 11.80
N PHE A 353 5.88 -13.95 12.92
CA PHE A 353 5.51 -12.55 13.24
C PHE A 353 4.09 -11.95 13.02
N VAL A 354 3.15 -12.62 12.38
CA VAL A 354 1.71 -12.50 12.70
C VAL A 354 1.18 -13.93 12.56
N PRO A 355 0.63 -14.57 13.60
CA PRO A 355 0.09 -15.91 13.44
C PRO A 355 -0.94 -15.82 12.32
N LEU A 356 -0.75 -16.56 11.22
CA LEU A 356 -1.69 -16.57 10.09
C LEU A 356 -3.13 -16.85 10.59
N VAL A 357 -3.23 -17.58 11.69
CA VAL A 357 -4.44 -17.81 12.51
C VAL A 357 -5.15 -16.52 12.95
N GLN A 358 -4.43 -15.46 13.33
CA GLN A 358 -5.01 -14.17 13.72
C GLN A 358 -5.70 -13.47 12.54
N VAL A 359 -5.20 -13.62 11.30
CA VAL A 359 -5.86 -13.06 10.11
C VAL A 359 -7.25 -13.68 9.93
N TRP A 360 -7.36 -14.98 10.10
CA TRP A 360 -8.63 -15.69 9.96
C TRP A 360 -9.57 -15.45 11.14
N THR A 361 -9.08 -15.56 12.37
CA THR A 361 -9.90 -15.37 13.57
C THR A 361 -10.46 -13.95 13.65
N ILE A 362 -9.62 -12.91 13.54
CA ILE A 362 -10.07 -11.51 13.56
C ILE A 362 -10.94 -11.24 12.32
N GLY A 363 -10.59 -11.84 11.17
CA GLY A 363 -11.27 -11.61 9.90
C GLY A 363 -12.71 -12.08 9.93
N LEU A 364 -12.93 -13.33 10.34
CA LEU A 364 -14.27 -13.89 10.45
C LEU A 364 -15.14 -13.08 11.41
N HIS A 365 -14.60 -12.60 12.55
CA HIS A 365 -15.36 -11.72 13.45
C HIS A 365 -15.67 -10.35 12.83
N ALA A 366 -14.74 -9.77 12.06
CA ALA A 366 -14.98 -8.51 11.35
C ALA A 366 -16.09 -8.63 10.29
N PHE A 367 -16.09 -9.72 9.51
CA PHE A 367 -17.15 -10.02 8.55
C PHE A 367 -18.50 -10.27 9.24
N GLN A 368 -18.51 -11.06 10.32
CA GLN A 368 -19.69 -11.28 11.15
C GLN A 368 -20.29 -9.95 11.63
N LEU A 369 -19.47 -9.07 12.20
CA LEU A 369 -19.91 -7.79 12.73
C LEU A 369 -20.55 -6.90 11.66
N MET A 370 -19.95 -6.80 10.47
CA MET A 370 -20.50 -6.00 9.38
C MET A 370 -21.77 -6.59 8.78
N ILE A 371 -21.84 -7.92 8.66
CA ILE A 371 -23.03 -8.61 8.16
C ILE A 371 -24.19 -8.44 9.16
N GLN A 372 -23.95 -8.62 10.46
CA GLN A 372 -24.96 -8.40 11.50
C GLN A 372 -25.50 -6.97 11.48
N ALA A 373 -24.63 -5.98 11.35
CA ALA A 373 -25.05 -4.57 11.24
C ALA A 373 -25.95 -4.32 10.01
N LYS A 374 -25.73 -5.05 8.91
CA LYS A 374 -26.60 -5.01 7.73
C LYS A 374 -27.92 -5.73 7.95
N THR A 375 -27.92 -6.91 8.57
CA THR A 375 -29.14 -7.65 8.93
C THR A 375 -30.09 -6.80 9.77
N SER A 376 -29.57 -6.15 10.83
CA SER A 376 -30.38 -5.27 11.69
C SER A 376 -30.91 -4.04 10.96
N ASN A 377 -30.15 -3.49 10.01
CA ASN A 377 -30.59 -2.34 9.20
C ASN A 377 -31.60 -2.72 8.11
N ALA A 378 -31.45 -3.89 7.48
CA ALA A 378 -32.37 -4.42 6.47
C ALA A 378 -33.75 -4.72 7.07
N GLN A 379 -33.80 -5.27 8.29
CA GLN A 379 -35.03 -5.47 9.06
C GLN A 379 -35.73 -4.14 9.37
N ARG A 380 -34.98 -3.07 9.65
CA ARG A 380 -35.52 -1.73 9.92
C ARG A 380 -36.01 -0.97 8.68
N LYS A 381 -35.40 -1.20 7.51
CA LYS A 381 -35.67 -0.42 6.29
C LYS A 381 -36.53 -1.14 5.24
N GLN A 382 -36.93 -2.39 5.49
CA GLN A 382 -37.71 -3.20 4.55
C GLN A 382 -37.10 -3.21 3.12
N GLN A 383 -35.77 -3.17 3.06
CA GLN A 383 -34.98 -2.96 1.85
C GLN A 383 -34.05 -4.16 1.65
N CYS A 384 -33.98 -4.65 0.39
CA CYS A 384 -33.34 -5.87 -0.10
C CYS A 384 -34.04 -7.21 0.25
N LYS A 385 -35.11 -7.54 -0.49
CA LYS A 385 -35.87 -8.81 -0.41
C LYS A 385 -35.09 -10.08 -0.80
N TRP A 386 -33.85 -10.00 -1.31
CA TRP A 386 -33.19 -11.13 -1.97
C TRP A 386 -31.89 -11.62 -1.31
N VAL A 387 -31.28 -10.86 -0.38
CA VAL A 387 -30.02 -11.25 0.28
C VAL A 387 -30.32 -11.92 1.60
N ASP A 388 -30.02 -13.21 1.71
CA ASP A 388 -30.12 -13.97 2.95
C ASP A 388 -28.87 -13.79 3.82
N TRP A 389 -28.79 -12.66 4.51
CA TRP A 389 -27.70 -12.35 5.42
C TRP A 389 -27.59 -13.36 6.57
N GLN A 390 -28.67 -14.05 6.93
CA GLN A 390 -28.67 -15.02 8.02
C GLN A 390 -27.93 -16.30 7.61
N LYS A 391 -28.21 -16.83 6.42
CA LYS A 391 -27.49 -18.00 5.88
C LYS A 391 -25.98 -17.76 5.77
N LEU A 392 -25.57 -16.55 5.36
CA LEU A 392 -24.15 -16.19 5.32
C LEU A 392 -23.54 -16.06 6.73
N LEU A 393 -24.31 -15.54 7.69
CA LEU A 393 -23.89 -15.43 9.09
C LEU A 393 -23.68 -16.80 9.73
N ASP A 394 -24.59 -17.75 9.48
CA ASP A 394 -24.51 -19.12 10.01
C ASP A 394 -23.26 -19.84 9.49
N ALA A 395 -22.94 -19.68 8.20
CA ALA A 395 -21.72 -20.23 7.59
C ALA A 395 -20.45 -19.69 8.27
N ILE A 396 -20.37 -18.37 8.50
CA ILE A 396 -19.23 -17.75 9.20
C ILE A 396 -19.11 -18.24 10.64
N GLN A 397 -20.24 -18.38 11.35
CA GLN A 397 -20.25 -18.87 12.74
C GLN A 397 -19.81 -20.34 12.85
N SER A 398 -20.17 -21.18 11.88
CA SER A 398 -19.68 -22.55 11.80
C SER A 398 -18.15 -22.58 11.74
N GLU A 399 -17.56 -21.75 10.88
CA GLU A 399 -16.11 -21.70 10.71
C GLU A 399 -15.38 -21.13 11.90
N GLN A 400 -15.94 -20.11 12.55
CA GLN A 400 -15.38 -19.61 13.80
C GLN A 400 -15.28 -20.71 14.86
N LYS A 401 -16.25 -21.63 14.92
CA LYS A 401 -16.20 -22.78 15.85
C LYS A 401 -15.09 -23.74 15.46
N GLU A 402 -14.92 -24.04 14.16
CA GLU A 402 -13.83 -24.89 13.66
C GLU A 402 -12.45 -24.29 13.97
N PHE A 403 -12.24 -23.00 13.69
CA PHE A 403 -11.00 -22.30 14.00
C PHE A 403 -10.72 -22.27 15.52
N LYS A 404 -11.73 -22.04 16.36
CA LYS A 404 -11.58 -22.09 17.82
C LYS A 404 -11.20 -23.49 18.33
N GLN A 405 -11.76 -24.55 17.73
CA GLN A 405 -11.40 -25.92 18.09
C GLN A 405 -9.98 -26.28 17.67
N GLN A 406 -9.53 -25.83 16.50
CA GLN A 406 -8.17 -26.05 16.01
C GLN A 406 -7.11 -25.21 16.75
N GLU A 407 -7.46 -23.99 17.17
CA GLU A 407 -6.60 -23.15 18.02
C GLU A 407 -6.35 -23.79 19.40
N LYS A 408 -7.39 -24.40 20.00
CA LYS A 408 -7.26 -25.16 21.25
C LYS A 408 -6.36 -26.39 21.12
N LYS A 409 -6.30 -27.02 19.94
CA LYS A 409 -5.44 -28.19 19.69
C LYS A 409 -3.97 -27.84 19.43
N SER A 410 -3.68 -26.59 19.05
CA SER A 410 -2.34 -26.14 18.64
C SER A 410 -1.61 -25.30 19.70
N ARG A 411 -2.27 -24.85 20.78
CA ARG A 411 -1.65 -24.05 21.85
C ARG A 411 -1.24 -24.89 23.05
N SER A 412 0.02 -24.80 23.45
CA SER A 412 0.55 -25.37 24.69
C SER A 412 0.62 -24.37 25.86
N THR A 413 0.76 -23.06 25.64
CA THR A 413 0.86 -22.06 26.72
C THR A 413 0.46 -20.63 26.26
N GLY A 414 -0.76 -20.19 26.55
CA GLY A 414 -1.15 -18.77 26.39
C GLY A 414 -2.67 -18.52 26.35
N PRO A 415 -3.18 -17.38 26.87
CA PRO A 415 -4.62 -17.08 26.91
C PRO A 415 -5.22 -16.93 25.50
N ALA A 416 -6.48 -17.37 25.35
CA ALA A 416 -7.27 -17.19 24.12
C ALA A 416 -7.33 -15.71 23.73
N PHE A 417 -7.24 -15.41 22.43
CA PHE A 417 -7.34 -14.03 21.97
C PHE A 417 -8.75 -13.47 22.23
N ASP A 418 -8.85 -12.35 22.94
CA ASP A 418 -10.12 -11.72 23.26
C ASP A 418 -10.50 -10.65 22.21
N PHE A 419 -11.52 -10.96 21.41
CA PHE A 419 -12.08 -10.02 20.45
C PHE A 419 -12.78 -8.83 21.13
N ALA A 420 -13.27 -8.98 22.36
CA ALA A 420 -13.92 -7.89 23.10
C ALA A 420 -12.95 -6.74 23.40
N TRP A 421 -11.66 -7.05 23.56
CA TRP A 421 -10.61 -6.04 23.68
C TRP A 421 -10.51 -5.17 22.42
N LEU A 422 -10.53 -5.75 21.21
CA LEU A 422 -10.51 -4.96 19.96
C LEU A 422 -11.72 -4.04 19.83
N MET A 423 -12.87 -4.47 20.32
CA MET A 423 -14.12 -3.69 20.29
C MET A 423 -14.11 -2.52 21.27
N SER A 424 -13.38 -2.64 22.38
CA SER A 424 -13.26 -1.61 23.42
C SER A 424 -12.04 -0.71 23.26
N ASP A 425 -11.07 -1.09 22.42
CA ASP A 425 -9.88 -0.26 22.16
C ASP A 425 -10.27 1.09 21.54
N ARG A 426 -9.85 2.18 22.20
CA ARG A 426 -10.11 3.57 21.81
C ARG A 426 -9.71 3.89 20.36
N ARG A 427 -8.67 3.23 19.82
CA ARG A 427 -8.18 3.42 18.44
C ARG A 427 -9.21 2.96 17.42
N ASN A 428 -10.08 2.01 17.78
CA ASN A 428 -11.11 1.47 16.90
C ASN A 428 -12.43 2.22 16.97
N ALA A 429 -12.67 3.00 18.02
CA ALA A 429 -13.95 3.68 18.29
C ALA A 429 -14.45 4.52 17.11
N SER A 430 -13.60 5.36 16.50
CA SER A 430 -14.03 6.19 15.37
C SER A 430 -14.38 5.38 14.12
N MET A 431 -13.65 4.30 13.85
CA MET A 431 -13.86 3.46 12.68
C MET A 431 -15.14 2.62 12.85
N LEU A 432 -15.34 2.05 14.05
CA LEU A 432 -16.55 1.32 14.41
C LEU A 432 -17.78 2.22 14.33
N LYS A 433 -17.71 3.43 14.88
CA LYS A 433 -18.82 4.42 14.79
C LYS A 433 -19.21 4.70 13.33
N ARG A 434 -18.22 4.87 12.44
CA ARG A 434 -18.45 5.18 11.02
C ARG A 434 -19.00 3.98 10.24
N CYS A 435 -18.45 2.79 10.45
CA CYS A 435 -18.84 1.59 9.70
C CYS A 435 -20.16 0.98 10.17
N LEU A 436 -20.50 1.12 11.46
CA LEU A 436 -21.73 0.58 12.06
C LEU A 436 -22.91 1.56 12.02
N GLY A 437 -22.69 2.83 11.66
CA GLY A 437 -23.75 3.82 11.53
C GLY A 437 -24.40 4.24 12.86
N VAL A 438 -23.70 4.08 13.99
CA VAL A 438 -24.21 4.49 15.31
C VAL A 438 -24.05 6.01 15.45
N GLY A 439 -25.10 6.74 15.08
CA GLY A 439 -25.34 8.09 15.58
C GLY A 439 -25.42 8.06 17.11
N SER A 440 -24.95 9.14 17.74
CA SER A 440 -24.95 9.43 19.18
C SER A 440 -25.93 8.59 20.01
N VAL A 441 -25.43 7.77 20.93
CA VAL A 441 -26.20 7.49 22.15
C VAL A 441 -26.04 8.74 22.99
N ASP A 442 -27.15 9.46 23.18
CA ASP A 442 -27.23 10.68 23.98
C ASP A 442 -26.48 10.54 25.30
N ARG A 443 -25.54 11.47 25.52
CA ARG A 443 -25.15 11.85 26.88
C ARG A 443 -26.30 12.69 27.40
N THR A 444 -27.11 12.08 28.26
CA THR A 444 -27.83 12.83 29.30
C THR A 444 -26.84 13.15 30.42
#